data_AF-A0A7J2U158-F1
#
_entry.id   AF-A0A7J2U158-F1
#
_cell.length_a   1.000
_cell.length_b   1.000
_cell.length_c   1.000
_cell.angle_alpha   90.00
_cell.angle_beta   90.00
_cell.angle_gamma   90.00
#
_symmetry.space_group_name_H-M   'P 1'
#
loop_
_entity.id
_entity.type
_entity.pdbx_description
1 polymer ?
#
loop_
_entity_poly.entity_id
_entity_poly.type
_entity_poly.pdbx_seq_one_letter_code
_entity_poly.pdbx_strand_id
1 'polypeptide(L)'
;MATYIVCRGCGYRIDLPFRLRSEAPIHFAVTCPRCGYRDVYSYADIVEEGVYRHTCEVCDTKLYSFRIGYVRCPVCSSRYYIASDGSWTLIEKGSAPPRTQQSFAAIGAVLGGLAGSQKGRDSLEKLANTIIGALSGMVLGSIVGALVEALSSVEREVVYEAG
;
A
#
# COMPACT_ATOMS: atom_id res chain seq x y z
N MET A 1 15.38 -14.23 -10.49
CA MET A 1 14.80 -13.00 -9.95
C MET A 1 15.87 -12.32 -9.13
N ALA A 2 16.31 -11.15 -9.55
CA ALA A 2 17.44 -10.47 -8.94
C ALA A 2 17.20 -8.96 -9.03
N THR A 3 17.35 -8.27 -7.91
CA THR A 3 17.57 -6.83 -7.95
C THR A 3 19.06 -6.60 -8.17
N TYR A 4 19.40 -5.55 -8.89
CA TYR A 4 20.79 -5.23 -9.18
C TYR A 4 20.98 -3.73 -9.27
N ILE A 5 22.24 -3.32 -9.21
CA ILE A 5 22.68 -1.99 -9.57
C ILE A 5 23.70 -2.09 -10.69
N VAL A 6 23.86 -0.99 -11.44
CA VAL A 6 24.90 -0.88 -12.46
C VAL A 6 26.08 -0.12 -11.89
N CYS A 7 27.28 -0.71 -12.00
CA CYS A 7 28.51 -0.05 -11.59
C CYS A 7 28.71 1.25 -12.40
N ARG A 8 28.83 2.40 -11.73
CA ARG A 8 29.06 3.69 -12.41
C ARG A 8 30.45 3.79 -13.05
N GLY A 9 31.42 3.01 -12.56
CA GLY A 9 32.78 2.99 -13.09
C GLY A 9 32.96 2.14 -14.36
N CYS A 10 32.34 0.95 -14.44
CA CYS A 10 32.58 0.02 -15.56
C CYS A 10 31.30 -0.60 -16.18
N GLY A 11 30.11 -0.18 -15.75
CA GLY A 11 28.84 -0.69 -16.24
C GLY A 11 28.51 -2.12 -15.81
N TYR A 12 29.32 -2.75 -14.96
CA TYR A 12 29.07 -4.12 -14.50
C TYR A 12 27.81 -4.21 -13.63
N ARG A 13 26.98 -5.23 -13.89
CA ARG A 13 25.81 -5.56 -13.08
C ARG A 13 26.24 -6.19 -11.76
N ILE A 14 25.82 -5.60 -10.65
CA ILE A 14 26.08 -6.09 -9.30
C ILE A 14 24.74 -6.51 -8.72
N ASP A 15 24.53 -7.82 -8.57
CA ASP A 15 23.33 -8.35 -7.93
C ASP A 15 23.31 -8.01 -6.44
N LEU A 16 22.12 -7.68 -5.94
CA LEU A 16 21.89 -7.28 -4.57
C LEU A 16 21.15 -8.38 -3.79
N PRO A 17 21.30 -8.41 -2.46
CA PRO A 17 20.62 -9.40 -1.61
C PRO A 17 19.12 -9.12 -1.40
N PHE A 18 18.61 -7.98 -1.87
CA PHE A 18 17.22 -7.56 -1.71
C PHE A 18 16.34 -8.11 -2.83
N ARG A 19 15.06 -8.40 -2.53
CA ARG A 19 14.09 -8.82 -3.55
C ARG A 19 13.37 -7.64 -4.19
N LEU A 20 13.19 -6.57 -3.42
CA LEU A 20 12.57 -5.33 -3.84
C LEU A 20 13.44 -4.15 -3.44
N ARG A 21 13.34 -3.07 -4.20
CA ARG A 21 13.95 -1.77 -3.92
C ARG A 21 13.46 -1.20 -2.58
N SER A 22 12.23 -1.50 -2.17
CA SER A 22 11.67 -1.05 -0.89
C SER A 22 12.30 -1.71 0.34
N GLU A 23 12.98 -2.84 0.18
CA GLU A 23 13.70 -3.54 1.25
C GLU A 23 15.12 -2.99 1.46
N ALA A 24 15.63 -2.23 0.50
CA ALA A 24 16.99 -1.71 0.54
C ALA A 24 17.10 -0.45 1.44
N PRO A 25 18.25 -0.23 2.08
CA PRO A 25 18.55 1.03 2.74
C PRO A 25 18.45 2.21 1.77
N ILE A 26 18.08 3.39 2.28
CA ILE A 26 17.98 4.62 1.48
C ILE A 26 19.31 4.89 0.77
N HIS A 27 20.43 4.69 1.48
CA HIS A 27 21.79 4.79 0.94
C HIS A 27 22.64 3.62 1.44
N PHE A 28 23.48 3.05 0.59
CA PHE A 28 24.37 1.94 0.92
C PHE A 28 25.64 1.99 0.07
N ALA A 29 26.78 1.63 0.68
CA ALA A 29 28.05 1.59 -0.02
C ALA A 29 28.24 0.24 -0.72
N VAL A 30 28.65 0.25 -1.98
CA VAL A 30 28.97 -0.95 -2.74
C VAL A 30 30.35 -0.84 -3.36
N THR A 31 31.08 -1.94 -3.34
CA THR A 31 32.34 -2.08 -4.08
C THR A 31 32.10 -3.00 -5.27
N CYS A 32 32.44 -2.54 -6.47
CA CYS A 32 32.28 -3.32 -7.68
C CYS A 32 33.25 -4.52 -7.67
N PRO A 33 32.74 -5.76 -7.75
CA PRO A 33 33.60 -6.94 -7.73
C PRO A 33 34.45 -7.08 -9.01
N ARG A 34 34.11 -6.36 -10.08
CA ARG A 34 34.82 -6.42 -11.36
C ARG A 34 35.97 -5.42 -11.48
N CYS A 35 35.76 -4.15 -11.11
CA CYS A 35 36.76 -3.09 -11.28
C CYS A 35 37.26 -2.45 -9.97
N GLY A 36 36.74 -2.88 -8.82
CA GLY A 36 37.12 -2.32 -7.51
C GLY A 36 36.57 -0.92 -7.21
N TYR A 37 35.84 -0.29 -8.14
CA TYR A 37 35.21 1.01 -7.91
C TYR A 37 34.24 0.95 -6.73
N ARG A 38 34.39 1.87 -5.77
CA ARG A 38 33.56 1.95 -4.56
C ARG A 38 32.80 3.26 -4.56
N ASP A 39 31.49 3.18 -4.33
CA ASP A 39 30.60 4.33 -4.33
C ASP A 39 29.41 4.12 -3.39
N VAL A 40 28.68 5.19 -3.13
CA VAL A 40 27.40 5.18 -2.42
C VAL A 40 26.27 5.17 -3.43
N TYR A 41 25.45 4.14 -3.32
CA TYR A 41 24.22 3.97 -4.08
C TYR A 41 23.03 4.29 -3.19
N SER A 42 21.91 4.61 -3.82
CA SER A 42 20.63 4.77 -3.16
C SER A 42 19.69 3.64 -3.58
N TYR A 43 18.60 3.47 -2.83
CA TYR A 43 17.50 2.62 -3.28
C TYR A 43 17.03 3.02 -4.70
N ALA A 44 17.18 4.29 -5.12
CA ALA A 44 16.81 4.76 -6.44
C ALA A 44 17.64 4.23 -7.61
N ASP A 45 18.85 3.75 -7.34
CA ASP A 45 19.71 3.16 -8.34
C ASP A 45 19.39 1.67 -8.60
N ILE A 46 18.52 1.06 -7.79
CA ILE A 46 18.17 -0.36 -7.87
C ILE A 46 17.24 -0.61 -9.05
N VAL A 47 17.66 -1.54 -9.91
CA VAL A 47 16.85 -2.11 -10.99
C VAL A 47 16.25 -3.42 -10.50
N GLU A 48 14.95 -3.58 -10.69
CA GLU A 48 14.23 -4.80 -10.35
C GLU A 48 13.83 -5.55 -11.62
N GLU A 49 14.16 -6.84 -11.70
CA GLU A 49 13.76 -7.71 -12.80
C GLU A 49 12.81 -8.81 -12.35
N GLY A 50 11.78 -9.05 -13.17
CA GLY A 50 10.78 -10.08 -12.91
C GLY A 50 9.77 -9.70 -11.82
N VAL A 51 9.54 -8.40 -11.62
CA VAL A 51 8.50 -7.87 -10.73
C VAL A 51 7.39 -7.28 -11.58
N TYR A 52 6.22 -7.92 -11.58
CA TYR A 52 5.03 -7.45 -12.26
C TYR A 52 4.19 -6.63 -11.30
N ARG A 53 3.92 -5.37 -11.62
CA ARG A 53 3.12 -4.47 -10.78
C ARG A 53 1.78 -4.14 -11.41
N HIS A 54 0.77 -4.00 -10.57
CA HIS A 54 -0.57 -3.61 -10.99
C HIS A 54 -1.30 -2.90 -9.86
N THR A 55 -2.27 -2.05 -10.17
CA THR A 55 -3.15 -1.47 -9.16
C THR A 55 -4.49 -2.17 -9.26
N CYS A 56 -4.95 -2.77 -8.17
CA CYS A 56 -6.20 -3.51 -8.17
C CYS A 56 -7.38 -2.59 -8.52
N GLU A 57 -8.05 -2.87 -9.64
CA GLU A 57 -9.23 -2.14 -10.13
C GLU A 57 -10.45 -2.12 -9.19
N VAL A 58 -10.43 -2.94 -8.13
CA VAL A 58 -11.57 -3.10 -7.20
C VAL A 58 -11.34 -2.38 -5.87
N CYS A 59 -10.12 -2.41 -5.33
CA CYS A 59 -9.80 -1.86 -4.01
C CYS A 59 -8.64 -0.87 -4.02
N ASP A 60 -8.17 -0.47 -5.20
CA ASP A 60 -7.12 0.52 -5.43
C ASP A 60 -5.76 0.18 -4.77
N THR A 61 -5.61 -1.04 -4.24
CA THR A 61 -4.37 -1.52 -3.61
C THR A 61 -3.30 -1.78 -4.67
N LYS A 62 -2.09 -1.28 -4.43
CA LYS A 62 -0.92 -1.58 -5.26
C LYS A 62 -0.47 -3.03 -5.03
N LEU A 63 -0.40 -3.80 -6.10
CA LEU A 63 -0.04 -5.21 -6.11
C LEU A 63 1.29 -5.43 -6.82
N TYR A 64 2.04 -6.43 -6.38
CA TYR A 64 3.16 -6.97 -7.13
C TYR A 64 3.17 -8.50 -7.14
N SER A 65 3.80 -9.08 -8.16
CA SER A 65 4.03 -10.51 -8.30
C SER A 65 5.41 -10.78 -8.88
N PHE A 66 6.07 -11.83 -8.39
CA PHE A 66 7.30 -12.37 -8.99
C PHE A 66 7.05 -13.49 -10.01
N ARG A 67 5.79 -13.84 -10.29
CA ARG A 67 5.41 -14.95 -11.17
C ARG A 67 4.28 -14.57 -12.11
N ILE A 68 4.29 -15.19 -13.28
CA ILE A 68 3.15 -15.21 -14.22
C ILE A 68 2.13 -16.28 -13.81
N GLY A 69 0.90 -16.14 -14.28
CA GLY A 69 -0.21 -17.05 -13.98
C GLY A 69 -1.33 -16.43 -13.14
N TYR A 70 -2.16 -17.27 -12.54
CA TYR A 70 -3.31 -16.84 -11.74
C TYR A 70 -2.91 -16.38 -10.35
N VAL A 71 -3.43 -15.21 -9.97
CA VAL A 71 -3.13 -14.59 -8.69
C VAL A 71 -4.38 -13.91 -8.12
N ARG A 72 -4.40 -13.70 -6.80
CA ARG A 72 -5.47 -12.96 -6.12
C ARG A 72 -4.94 -11.72 -5.41
N CYS A 73 -5.77 -10.68 -5.42
CA CYS A 73 -5.60 -9.54 -4.55
C CYS A 73 -5.77 -10.00 -3.08
N PRO A 74 -4.80 -9.75 -2.18
CA PRO A 74 -4.90 -10.15 -0.78
C PRO A 74 -5.92 -9.32 0.02
N VAL A 75 -6.46 -8.25 -0.55
CA VAL A 75 -7.38 -7.32 0.13
C VAL A 75 -8.84 -7.61 -0.21
N CYS A 76 -9.18 -7.65 -1.50
CA CYS A 76 -10.56 -7.85 -1.95
C CYS A 76 -10.80 -9.22 -2.59
N SER A 77 -9.77 -10.07 -2.70
CA SER A 77 -9.83 -11.38 -3.36
C SER A 77 -10.15 -11.38 -4.86
N SER A 78 -10.12 -10.22 -5.52
CA SER A 78 -10.20 -10.14 -6.99
C SER A 78 -9.12 -10.99 -7.64
N ARG A 79 -9.51 -11.75 -8.67
CA ARG A 79 -8.66 -12.72 -9.35
C ARG A 79 -8.13 -12.12 -10.65
N TYR A 80 -6.83 -12.23 -10.85
CA TYR A 80 -6.13 -11.76 -12.04
C TYR A 80 -5.35 -12.89 -12.69
N TYR A 81 -5.10 -12.75 -13.98
CA TYR A 81 -4.12 -13.54 -14.72
C TYR A 81 -3.00 -12.62 -15.20
N ILE A 82 -1.76 -12.98 -14.90
CA ILE A 82 -0.56 -12.27 -15.36
C ILE A 82 0.01 -13.02 -16.56
N ALA A 83 -0.03 -12.40 -17.73
CA ALA A 83 0.50 -12.98 -18.96
C ALA A 83 2.03 -12.87 -19.05
N SER A 84 2.63 -13.57 -20.02
CA SER A 84 4.09 -13.60 -20.22
C SER A 84 4.70 -12.25 -20.59
N ASP A 85 3.91 -11.35 -21.18
CA ASP A 85 4.28 -9.97 -21.47
C ASP A 85 4.18 -9.04 -20.24
N GLY A 86 3.74 -9.58 -19.10
CA GLY A 86 3.55 -8.85 -17.85
C GLY A 86 2.23 -8.10 -17.76
N SER A 87 1.34 -8.23 -18.74
CA SER A 87 -0.01 -7.66 -18.68
C SER A 87 -0.88 -8.38 -17.65
N TRP A 88 -1.78 -7.62 -17.03
CA TRP A 88 -2.72 -8.12 -16.03
C TRP A 88 -4.12 -8.10 -16.60
N THR A 89 -4.81 -9.23 -16.52
CA THR A 89 -6.21 -9.36 -16.92
C THR A 89 -7.06 -9.69 -15.70
N LEU A 90 -8.05 -8.85 -15.40
CA LEU A 90 -9.05 -9.13 -14.36
C LEU A 90 -9.97 -10.27 -14.83
N ILE A 91 -9.96 -11.37 -14.09
CA ILE A 91 -10.77 -12.56 -14.36
C ILE A 91 -12.08 -12.53 -13.57
N GLU A 92 -12.00 -12.15 -12.29
CA GLU A 92 -13.13 -12.14 -11.39
C GLU A 92 -13.03 -10.98 -10.40
N LYS A 93 -14.12 -10.22 -10.25
CA LYS A 93 -14.21 -9.15 -9.26
C LYS A 93 -14.49 -9.77 -7.90
N GLY A 94 -13.61 -9.50 -6.94
CA GLY A 94 -13.87 -9.78 -5.55
C GLY A 94 -14.70 -8.67 -4.88
N SER A 95 -14.85 -8.75 -3.56
CA SER A 95 -15.57 -7.77 -2.77
C SER A 95 -14.62 -6.72 -2.22
N ALA A 96 -14.74 -5.48 -2.71
CA ALA A 96 -13.99 -4.36 -2.15
C ALA A 96 -14.38 -4.18 -0.67
N PRO A 97 -13.41 -3.96 0.24
CA PRO A 97 -13.76 -3.42 1.55
C PRO A 97 -14.47 -2.06 1.35
N PRO A 98 -15.44 -1.71 2.20
CA PRO A 98 -16.16 -0.44 2.07
C PRO A 98 -15.16 0.72 2.02
N ARG A 99 -15.30 1.64 1.04
CA ARG A 99 -14.40 2.81 0.89
C ARG A 99 -14.44 3.65 2.17
N THR A 100 -13.36 3.58 2.93
CA THR A 100 -13.30 3.83 4.38
C THR A 100 -13.30 5.31 4.78
N GLN A 101 -12.88 6.23 3.91
CA GLN A 101 -12.77 7.66 4.26
C GLN A 101 -14.11 8.31 4.62
N GLN A 102 -15.16 8.07 3.82
CA GLN A 102 -16.49 8.62 4.10
C GLN A 102 -17.17 7.88 5.24
N SER A 103 -16.97 6.56 5.34
CA SER A 103 -17.60 5.71 6.35
C SER A 103 -17.07 6.00 7.75
N PHE A 104 -15.74 6.18 7.94
CA PHE A 104 -15.21 6.41 9.28
C PHE A 104 -15.43 7.82 9.80
N ALA A 105 -15.38 8.84 8.94
CA ALA A 105 -15.78 10.20 9.32
C ALA A 105 -17.28 10.23 9.70
N ALA A 106 -18.14 9.57 8.92
CA ALA A 106 -19.56 9.48 9.22
C ALA A 106 -19.85 8.67 10.50
N ILE A 107 -19.21 7.51 10.69
CA ILE A 107 -19.34 6.68 11.91
C ILE A 107 -18.82 7.47 13.12
N GLY A 108 -17.68 8.13 12.99
CA GLY A 108 -17.11 9.00 14.01
C GLY A 108 -18.07 10.13 14.39
N ALA A 109 -18.69 10.80 13.41
CA ALA A 109 -19.70 11.82 13.63
C ALA A 109 -20.89 11.30 14.43
N VAL A 110 -21.43 10.13 14.03
CA VAL A 110 -22.60 9.53 14.67
C VAL A 110 -22.28 9.10 16.10
N LEU A 111 -21.18 8.37 16.31
CA LEU A 111 -20.77 7.91 17.65
C LEU A 111 -20.43 9.08 18.57
N GLY A 112 -19.69 10.06 18.05
CA GLY A 112 -19.35 11.27 18.79
C GLY A 112 -20.59 12.08 19.16
N GLY A 113 -21.53 12.25 18.23
CA GLY A 113 -22.80 12.95 18.49
C GLY A 113 -23.66 12.24 19.53
N LEU A 114 -23.75 10.90 19.47
CA LEU A 114 -24.47 10.10 20.46
C LEU A 114 -23.85 10.24 21.86
N ALA A 115 -22.52 10.11 21.98
CA ALA A 115 -21.81 10.30 23.24
C ALA A 115 -21.98 11.74 23.79
N GLY A 116 -21.98 12.73 22.90
CA GLY A 116 -22.22 14.13 23.25
C GLY A 116 -23.64 14.40 23.73
N SER A 117 -24.66 13.78 23.12
CA SER A 117 -26.08 13.99 23.46
C SER A 117 -26.48 13.50 24.86
N GLN A 118 -25.70 12.56 25.42
CA GLN A 118 -25.89 12.07 26.79
C GLN A 118 -25.34 13.05 27.85
N LYS A 119 -24.61 14.09 27.43
CA LYS A 119 -24.02 15.12 28.30
C LYS A 119 -24.82 16.41 28.15
N GLY A 120 -25.48 16.87 29.21
CA GLY A 120 -26.22 18.14 29.24
C GLY A 120 -27.57 18.02 29.95
N ARG A 121 -27.93 19.03 30.74
CA ARG A 121 -29.19 19.04 31.50
C ARG A 121 -30.36 19.56 30.66
N ASP A 122 -30.09 20.59 29.85
CA ASP A 122 -31.12 21.31 29.10
C ASP A 122 -30.99 21.09 27.58
N SER A 123 -32.05 21.35 26.82
CA SER A 123 -32.12 21.05 25.39
C SER A 123 -31.02 21.73 24.56
N LEU A 124 -30.64 22.96 24.95
CA LEU A 124 -29.60 23.76 24.29
C LEU A 124 -28.19 23.21 24.56
N GLU A 125 -27.90 22.77 25.79
CA GLU A 125 -26.64 22.13 26.14
C GLU A 125 -26.47 20.77 25.46
N LYS A 126 -27.56 19.98 25.39
CA LYS A 126 -27.55 18.69 24.68
C LYS A 126 -27.25 18.87 23.19
N LEU A 127 -27.84 19.89 22.56
CA LEU A 127 -27.58 20.21 21.16
C LEU A 127 -26.11 20.62 20.95
N ALA A 128 -25.58 21.51 21.79
CA ALA A 128 -24.19 21.94 21.73
C ALA A 128 -23.21 20.78 21.92
N ASN A 129 -23.43 19.92 22.92
CA ASN A 129 -22.57 18.77 23.19
C ASN A 129 -22.67 17.68 22.10
N THR A 130 -23.83 17.53 21.46
CA THR A 130 -24.00 16.65 20.29
C THR A 130 -23.15 17.14 19.11
N ILE A 131 -23.15 18.45 18.83
CA ILE A 131 -22.37 19.05 17.74
C ILE A 131 -20.87 18.91 18.01
N ILE A 132 -20.42 19.23 19.23
CA ILE A 132 -19.01 19.09 19.64
C ILE A 132 -18.58 17.62 19.59
N GLY A 133 -19.44 16.72 20.08
CA GLY A 133 -19.23 15.29 20.02
C GLY A 133 -19.04 14.80 18.59
N ALA A 134 -19.95 15.17 17.68
CA ALA A 134 -19.87 14.78 16.28
C ALA A 134 -18.60 15.32 15.60
N LEU A 135 -18.22 16.57 15.84
CA LEU A 135 -16.99 17.16 15.32
C LEU A 135 -15.74 16.43 15.82
N SER A 136 -15.66 16.14 17.12
CA SER A 136 -14.53 15.40 17.70
C SER A 136 -14.43 13.97 17.16
N GLY A 137 -15.56 13.30 16.98
CA GLY A 137 -15.62 11.96 16.39
C GLY A 137 -15.26 11.94 14.91
N MET A 138 -15.63 12.98 14.14
CA MET A 138 -15.19 13.13 12.74
C MET A 138 -13.67 13.24 12.63
N VAL A 139 -13.02 14.02 13.50
CA VAL A 139 -11.56 14.17 13.51
C VAL A 139 -10.88 12.84 13.79
N LEU A 140 -11.32 12.12 14.83
CA LEU A 140 -10.77 10.78 15.14
C LEU A 140 -11.02 9.77 14.01
N GLY A 141 -12.23 9.77 13.43
CA GLY A 141 -12.56 8.91 12.29
C GLY A 141 -11.71 9.21 11.05
N SER A 142 -11.36 10.47 10.81
CA SER A 142 -10.51 10.88 9.69
C SER A 142 -9.06 10.42 9.85
N ILE A 143 -8.53 10.39 11.07
CA ILE A 143 -7.17 9.90 11.36
C ILE A 143 -7.05 8.40 11.08
N VAL A 144 -8.08 7.63 11.47
CA VAL A 144 -8.15 6.19 11.14
C VAL A 144 -8.27 5.98 9.63
N GLY A 145 -9.06 6.80 8.94
CA GLY A 145 -9.15 6.81 7.48
C GLY A 145 -7.79 7.04 6.82
N ALA A 146 -7.03 8.04 7.28
CA ALA A 146 -5.69 8.34 6.77
C ALA A 146 -4.67 7.22 7.03
N LEU A 147 -4.77 6.52 8.16
CA LEU A 147 -3.92 5.36 8.46
C LEU A 147 -4.20 4.18 7.50
N VAL A 148 -5.47 3.93 7.18
CA VAL A 148 -5.86 2.88 6.21
C VAL A 148 -5.39 3.24 4.80
N GLU A 149 -5.47 4.52 4.43
CA GLU A 149 -4.99 5.03 3.14
C GLU A 149 -3.45 4.96 3.03
N ALA A 150 -2.75 5.22 4.13
CA ALA A 150 -1.32 4.98 4.24
C ALA A 150 -0.98 3.47 4.08
N LEU A 151 -1.80 2.58 4.64
CA LEU A 151 -1.65 1.13 4.46
C LEU A 151 -2.00 0.63 3.04
N SER A 152 -2.87 1.34 2.30
CA SER A 152 -3.11 1.05 0.87
C SER A 152 -2.03 1.61 -0.05
N SER A 153 -1.23 2.57 0.43
CA SER A 153 -0.07 3.09 -0.31
C SER A 153 1.11 2.10 -0.35
N VAL A 154 1.12 1.12 0.56
CA VAL A 154 2.10 0.04 0.65
C VAL A 154 1.81 -1.01 -0.43
N GLU A 155 2.79 -1.30 -1.28
CA GLU A 155 2.68 -2.38 -2.28
C GLU A 155 2.53 -3.74 -1.57
N ARG A 156 1.62 -4.59 -2.04
CA ARG A 156 1.36 -5.92 -1.45
C ARG A 156 1.63 -7.03 -2.45
N GLU A 157 2.27 -8.10 -1.96
CA GLU A 157 2.41 -9.32 -2.75
C GLU A 157 1.04 -9.96 -2.98
N VAL A 158 0.80 -10.46 -4.19
CA VAL A 158 -0.39 -11.22 -4.50
C VAL A 158 -0.38 -12.61 -3.87
N VAL A 159 -1.57 -13.20 -3.70
CA VAL A 159 -1.70 -14.60 -3.32
C VAL A 159 -1.64 -15.46 -4.58
N TYR A 160 -0.67 -16.36 -4.65
CA TYR A 160 -0.53 -17.32 -5.74
C TYR A 160 -1.59 -18.41 -5.65
N GLU A 161 -2.27 -18.69 -6.77
CA GLU A 161 -3.10 -19.89 -6.88
C GLU A 161 -2.23 -21.09 -7.26
N ALA A 162 -2.46 -22.24 -6.62
CA ALA A 162 -1.90 -23.49 -7.09
C ALA A 162 -2.60 -23.82 -8.42
N GLY A 163 -1.80 -23.91 -9.49
CA GLY A 163 -2.25 -24.43 -10.79
C GLY A 163 -2.49 -25.93 -10.76
#